data_AF-W1XQN1-F1
#
_entry.id   AF-W1XQN1-F1
#
_cell.length_a   1.000
_cell.length_b   1.000
_cell.length_c   1.000
_cell.angle_alpha   90.00
_cell.angle_beta   90.00
_cell.angle_gamma   90.00
#
_symmetry.space_group_name_H-M   'P 1'
#
loop_
_entity.id
_entity.type
_entity.pdbx_description
1 polymer ?
#
loop_
_entity_poly.entity_id
_entity_poly.type
_entity_poly.pdbx_seq_one_letter_code
_entity_poly.pdbx_strand_id
1 'polypeptide(L)'
;ESNNILCSKGVERTTGKLLTTVMREVLGTVGCNLAVLSGPNHAEEIGRDLPAASVLSTEDLDVATMLQKALCSHNFRIYANTDITGVELAGA
;
A
#
# COMPACT_ATOMS: atom_id res chain seq x y z
N GLU A 1 -9.82 11.94 8.70
CA GLU A 1 -8.66 11.19 9.24
C GLU A 1 -7.49 11.30 8.27
N SER A 2 -6.26 11.08 8.75
CA SER A 2 -5.09 11.05 7.85
C SER A 2 -5.02 9.72 7.09
N ASN A 3 -4.46 9.71 5.89
CA ASN A 3 -4.26 8.49 5.10
C ASN A 3 -2.76 8.23 4.94
N ASN A 4 -2.29 7.07 5.37
CA ASN A 4 -0.89 6.65 5.31
C ASN A 4 -0.75 5.45 4.37
N ILE A 5 0.20 5.51 3.44
CA ILE A 5 0.44 4.44 2.47
C ILE A 5 1.79 3.78 2.77
N LEU A 6 1.76 2.48 3.06
CA LEU A 6 2.93 1.65 3.23
C LEU A 6 3.41 1.15 1.86
N CYS A 7 4.63 1.53 1.49
CA CYS A 7 5.35 1.02 0.31
C CYS A 7 6.49 0.07 0.68
N SER A 8 6.76 -0.11 1.98
CA SER A 8 7.73 -1.09 2.48
C SER A 8 7.17 -2.50 2.37
N LYS A 9 8.04 -3.48 2.17
CA LYS A 9 7.67 -4.89 2.03
C LYS A 9 8.50 -5.76 2.98
N GLY A 10 7.92 -6.87 3.42
CA GLY A 10 8.54 -7.81 4.35
C GLY A 10 7.80 -7.91 5.68
N VAL A 11 8.48 -8.46 6.67
CA VAL A 11 7.93 -8.69 8.02
C VAL A 11 8.93 -8.25 9.08
N GLU A 12 8.44 -7.86 10.25
CA GLU A 12 9.29 -7.57 11.40
C GLU A 12 10.02 -8.85 11.83
N ARG A 13 11.36 -8.84 11.74
CA ARG A 13 12.19 -10.05 11.88
C ARG A 13 12.00 -10.80 13.20
N THR A 14 11.81 -10.08 14.30
CA THR A 14 11.76 -10.68 15.65
C THR A 14 10.39 -11.29 15.95
N THR A 15 9.31 -10.67 15.47
CA THR A 15 7.93 -11.02 15.83
C THR A 15 7.19 -11.74 14.72
N GLY A 16 7.68 -11.66 13.48
CA GLY A 16 6.97 -12.12 12.28
C GLY A 16 5.75 -11.27 11.91
N LYS A 17 5.55 -10.11 12.55
CA LYS A 17 4.41 -9.23 12.26
C LYS A 17 4.51 -8.65 10.85
N LEU A 18 3.36 -8.54 10.21
CA LEU A 18 3.19 -7.72 9.01
C LEU A 18 3.40 -6.23 9.34
N LEU A 19 3.84 -5.46 8.35
CA LEU A 19 4.19 -4.05 8.55
C LEU A 19 2.96 -3.20 8.88
N THR A 20 1.78 -3.55 8.38
CA THR A 20 0.52 -2.91 8.80
C THR A 20 0.23 -3.11 10.28
N THR A 21 0.50 -4.29 10.84
CA THR A 21 0.36 -4.56 12.28
C THR A 21 1.33 -3.71 13.09
N VAL A 22 2.60 -3.66 12.68
CA VAL A 22 3.63 -2.81 13.33
C VAL A 22 3.20 -1.35 13.27
N MET A 23 2.72 -0.87 12.12
CA MET A 23 2.31 0.52 11.93
C MET A 23 1.09 0.86 12.80
N ARG A 24 0.12 -0.05 12.95
CA ARG A 24 -1.01 0.14 13.87
C ARG A 24 -0.57 0.25 15.32
N GLU A 25 0.42 -0.53 15.75
CA GLU A 25 0.97 -0.45 17.11
C GLU A 25 1.68 0.89 17.37
N VAL A 26 2.41 1.40 16.37
CA VAL A 26 3.12 2.68 16.46
C VAL A 26 2.16 3.88 16.39
N LEU A 27 1.15 3.81 15.52
CA LEU A 27 0.22 4.91 15.25
C LEU A 27 -1.08 4.84 16.06
N GLY A 28 -1.31 3.83 16.90
CA GLY A 28 -2.62 3.48 17.47
C GLY A 28 -3.34 4.56 18.28
N THR A 29 -2.69 5.68 18.58
CA THR A 29 -3.28 6.87 19.23
C THR A 29 -3.74 7.94 18.23
N VAL A 30 -3.32 7.86 16.98
CA VAL A 30 -3.61 8.80 15.89
C VAL A 30 -4.48 8.07 14.86
N GLY A 31 -5.80 8.28 14.92
CA GLY A 31 -6.74 7.71 13.95
C GLY A 31 -6.29 8.00 12.51
N CYS A 32 -5.94 6.96 11.77
CA CYS A 32 -5.50 7.05 10.39
C CYS A 32 -5.90 5.81 9.60
N ASN A 33 -6.22 6.02 8.33
CA ASN A 33 -6.38 4.93 7.38
C ASN A 33 -5.00 4.43 6.96
N LEU A 34 -4.79 3.12 7.05
CA LEU A 34 -3.58 2.47 6.59
C LEU A 34 -3.85 1.75 5.27
N ALA A 35 -3.16 2.20 4.24
CA ALA A 35 -3.14 1.57 2.94
C ALA A 35 -1.79 0.89 2.68
N VAL A 36 -1.80 -0.14 1.85
CA VAL A 36 -0.59 -0.82 1.34
C VAL A 36 -0.57 -0.68 -0.16
N LEU A 37 0.59 -0.32 -0.72
CA LEU A 37 0.82 -0.27 -2.16
C LEU A 37 1.85 -1.35 -2.53
N SER A 38 1.47 -2.26 -3.44
CA SER A 38 2.36 -3.33 -3.89
C SER A 38 2.13 -3.69 -5.36
N GLY A 39 3.20 -4.05 -6.06
CA GLY A 39 3.17 -4.46 -7.45
C GLY A 39 4.58 -4.69 -8.04
N PRO A 40 4.68 -5.08 -9.31
CA PRO A 40 5.92 -5.07 -10.08
C PRO A 40 6.38 -3.62 -10.30
N ASN A 41 7.06 -3.06 -9.32
CA ASN A 41 7.38 -1.63 -9.26
C ASN A 41 8.88 -1.42 -9.09
N HIS A 42 9.66 -1.73 -10.12
CA HIS A 42 11.06 -1.34 -10.13
C HIS A 42 11.16 0.19 -10.07
N ALA A 43 11.81 0.70 -9.03
CA ALA A 43 11.86 2.14 -8.76
C ALA A 43 12.45 2.94 -9.95
N GLU A 44 13.42 2.38 -10.66
CA GLU A 44 14.00 3.01 -11.86
C GLU A 44 12.96 3.15 -12.99
N GLU A 45 12.15 2.12 -13.23
CA GLU A 45 11.15 2.11 -14.29
C GLU A 45 10.02 3.12 -13.99
N ILE A 46 9.55 3.15 -12.74
CA ILE A 46 8.57 4.15 -12.27
C ILE A 46 9.14 5.56 -12.38
N GLY A 47 10.39 5.78 -11.97
CA GLY A 47 11.06 7.08 -12.05
C GLY A 47 11.28 7.57 -13.48
N ARG A 48 11.27 6.66 -14.46
CA ARG A 48 11.37 6.93 -15.90
C ARG A 48 10.01 7.02 -16.60
N ASP A 49 8.91 7.01 -15.83
CA ASP A 49 7.53 7.04 -16.33
C ASP A 49 7.21 5.90 -17.32
N LEU A 50 7.85 4.73 -17.13
CA LEU A 50 7.52 3.53 -17.91
C LEU A 50 6.22 2.88 -17.41
N PRO A 51 5.47 2.19 -18.29
CA PRO A 51 4.22 1.55 -17.90
C PRO A 51 4.38 0.54 -16.75
N ALA A 52 3.63 0.73 -15.68
CA ALA A 52 3.59 -0.16 -14.54
C ALA A 52 2.18 -0.25 -13.93
N ALA A 53 1.95 -1.34 -13.21
CA ALA A 53 0.71 -1.58 -12.48
C ALA A 53 1.00 -1.90 -11.02
N SER A 54 0.09 -1.46 -10.14
CA SER A 54 0.13 -1.76 -8.70
C SER A 54 -1.26 -2.04 -8.16
N VAL A 55 -1.29 -2.66 -6.98
CA VAL A 55 -2.48 -2.84 -6.17
C VAL A 55 -2.37 -1.93 -4.95
N LEU A 56 -3.48 -1.29 -4.59
CA LEU A 56 -3.61 -0.51 -3.35
C LEU A 56 -4.74 -1.11 -2.50
N SER A 57 -4.44 -1.39 -1.24
CA SER A 57 -5.37 -2.05 -0.32
C SER A 57 -5.50 -1.30 0.99
N THR A 58 -6.72 -1.11 1.48
CA THR A 58 -7.05 -0.51 2.80
C THR A 58 -8.39 -1.09 3.28
N GLU A 59 -8.76 -0.86 4.54
CA GLU A 59 -9.98 -1.43 5.13
C GLU A 59 -11.26 -0.85 4.53
N ASP A 60 -11.21 0.42 4.11
CA ASP A 60 -12.34 1.15 3.54
C ASP A 60 -12.16 1.31 2.01
N LEU A 61 -13.09 0.73 1.24
CA LEU A 61 -13.07 0.79 -0.22
C LEU A 61 -13.21 2.22 -0.77
N ASP A 62 -13.90 3.12 -0.07
CA ASP A 62 -14.00 4.52 -0.48
C ASP A 62 -12.66 5.23 -0.34
N VAL A 63 -11.93 4.94 0.75
CA VAL A 63 -10.55 5.41 0.94
C VAL A 63 -9.64 4.80 -0.13
N ALA A 64 -9.76 3.51 -0.42
CA ALA A 64 -8.99 2.83 -1.45
C ALA A 64 -9.19 3.48 -2.83
N THR A 65 -10.45 3.76 -3.18
CA THR A 65 -10.83 4.38 -4.46
C THR A 65 -10.35 5.83 -4.55
N MET A 66 -10.41 6.58 -3.45
CA MET A 66 -9.89 7.94 -3.37
C MET A 66 -8.36 7.96 -3.58
N LEU A 67 -7.62 7.09 -2.89
CA LEU A 67 -6.17 6.98 -3.03
C LEU A 67 -5.75 6.48 -4.42
N GLN A 68 -6.48 5.51 -4.97
CA GLN A 68 -6.31 5.04 -6.35
C GLN A 68 -6.40 6.20 -7.35
N LYS A 69 -7.45 7.02 -7.25
CA LYS A 69 -7.63 8.18 -8.15
C LYS A 69 -6.51 9.20 -8.00
N ALA A 70 -6.00 9.41 -6.79
CA ALA A 70 -4.93 10.37 -6.52
C ALA A 70 -3.57 9.93 -7.08
N LEU A 71 -3.33 8.62 -7.16
CA LEU A 71 -2.03 8.05 -7.53
C LEU A 71 -1.98 7.48 -8.96
N CYS A 72 -3.13 7.12 -9.55
CA CYS A 72 -3.21 6.65 -10.93
C CYS A 72 -2.75 7.72 -11.92
N SER A 73 -1.97 7.32 -12.91
CA SER A 73 -1.60 8.12 -14.08
C SER A 73 -1.78 7.32 -15.37
N HIS A 74 -1.41 7.90 -16.51
CA HIS A 74 -1.41 7.18 -17.79
C HIS A 74 -0.49 5.96 -17.77
N ASN A 75 0.70 6.11 -17.18
CA ASN A 75 1.75 5.08 -17.15
C ASN A 75 1.82 4.32 -15.82
N PHE A 76 1.08 4.76 -14.79
CA PHE A 76 1.04 4.08 -13.49
C PHE A 76 -0.39 3.76 -13.10
N ARG A 77 -0.82 2.52 -13.33
CA ARG A 77 -2.20 2.08 -13.09
C ARG A 77 -2.34 1.37 -11.76
N ILE A 78 -3.27 1.82 -10.92
CA ILE A 78 -3.54 1.23 -9.62
C ILE A 78 -4.88 0.50 -9.63
N TYR A 79 -4.92 -0.67 -9.00
CA TYR A 79 -6.12 -1.46 -8.74
C TYR A 79 -6.43 -1.46 -7.24
N ALA A 80 -7.61 -0.97 -6.85
CA ALA A 80 -8.02 -0.88 -5.45
C ALA A 80 -8.72 -2.18 -4.99
N ASN A 81 -8.45 -2.62 -3.75
CA ASN A 81 -9.23 -3.65 -3.07
C ASN A 81 -9.16 -3.47 -1.54
N THR A 82 -9.69 -4.42 -0.78
CA THR A 82 -9.67 -4.42 0.69
C THR A 82 -8.85 -5.57 1.31
N ASP A 83 -8.14 -6.36 0.49
CA ASP A 83 -7.33 -7.49 0.93
C ASP A 83 -5.91 -7.05 1.30
N ILE A 84 -5.79 -6.34 2.42
CA ILE A 84 -4.51 -5.83 2.94
C ILE A 84 -3.51 -6.98 3.17
N THR A 85 -3.97 -8.04 3.84
CA THR A 85 -3.13 -9.19 4.21
C THR A 85 -2.58 -9.91 2.99
N GLY A 86 -3.43 -10.18 1.98
CA GLY A 86 -2.98 -10.82 0.74
C GLY A 86 -1.95 -9.97 0.00
N VAL A 87 -2.16 -8.65 -0.05
CA VAL A 87 -1.25 -7.74 -0.77
C VAL A 87 0.09 -7.54 -0.06
N GLU A 88 0.13 -7.48 1.27
CA GLU A 88 1.41 -7.46 2.01
C GLU A 88 2.20 -8.76 1.82
N LEU A 89 1.52 -9.92 1.91
CA LEU A 89 2.17 -11.22 1.78
C LEU A 89 2.66 -11.49 0.36
N ALA A 90 1.90 -11.09 -0.66
CA ALA A 90 2.24 -11.29 -2.07
C ALA A 90 3.29 -10.31 -2.59
N GLY A 91 3.53 -9.21 -1.88
CA GLY A 91 4.49 -8.19 -2.30
C GLY A 91 5.95 -8.60 -2.23
N ALA A 92 6.26 -9.65 -1.46
CA ALA A 92 7.61 -10.15 -1.21
C ALA A 92 8.35 -10.60 -2.49
#